data_AF-A0A846PJ85-F1
#
_entry.id   AF-A0A846PJ85-F1
#
_cell.length_a   1.000
_cell.length_b   1.000
_cell.length_c   1.000
_cell.angle_alpha   90.00
_cell.angle_beta   90.00
_cell.angle_gamma   90.00
#
_symmetry.space_group_name_H-M   'P 1'
#
loop_
_entity.id
_entity.type
_entity.pdbx_description
1 polymer ?
#
loop_
_entity_poly.entity_id
_entity_poly.type
_entity_poly.pdbx_seq_one_letter_code
_entity_poly.pdbx_strand_id
1 'polypeptide(L)'
;MAKNEIKLQYSGFIIFAAKMLSVATGLLFQLMIARSTTKSEYDLWFNLNDILAYFTLLATAIPFWTMRFVAREKEGAVKTGIIANLLISAIATAIYISLVPFITSSLNIS
;
A
#
# COMPACT_ATOMS: atom_id res chain seq x y z
N MET A 1 3.64 6.08 36.58
CA MET A 1 3.07 5.26 35.50
C MET A 1 3.89 3.99 35.40
N ALA A 2 3.27 2.82 35.63
CA ALA A 2 3.96 1.54 35.49
C ALA A 2 4.41 1.38 34.05
N LYS A 3 5.72 1.18 33.85
CA LYS A 3 6.33 0.91 32.55
C LYS A 3 5.88 -0.48 32.12
N ASN A 4 4.79 -0.57 31.36
CA ASN A 4 4.35 -1.84 30.78
C ASN A 4 5.54 -2.43 30.00
N GLU A 5 6.00 -3.61 30.40
CA GLU A 5 7.06 -4.30 29.67
C GLU A 5 6.56 -4.60 28.26
N ILE A 6 7.21 -3.99 27.27
CA ILE A 6 6.93 -4.26 25.87
C ILE A 6 7.34 -5.71 25.59
N LYS A 7 6.36 -6.61 25.52
CA LYS A 7 6.58 -8.01 25.18
C LYS A 7 6.90 -8.12 23.69
N LEU A 8 8.17 -7.96 23.34
CA LEU A 8 8.68 -7.95 21.97
C LEU A 8 8.20 -9.18 21.15
N GLN A 9 8.13 -10.34 21.78
CA GLN A 9 7.63 -11.58 21.18
C GLN A 9 6.17 -11.48 20.73
N TYR A 10 5.32 -10.82 21.52
CA TYR A 10 3.90 -10.62 21.19
C TYR A 10 3.73 -9.66 20.01
N SER A 11 4.50 -8.57 19.99
CA SER A 11 4.52 -7.65 18.84
C SER A 11 4.99 -8.34 17.55
N GLY A 12 6.00 -9.22 17.65
CA GLY A 12 6.46 -10.03 16.53
C GLY A 12 5.37 -10.97 15.99
N PHE A 13 4.66 -11.67 16.88
CA PHE A 13 3.57 -12.56 16.49
C PHE A 13 2.42 -11.81 15.81
N ILE A 14 2.06 -10.61 16.30
CA ILE A 14 1.03 -9.76 15.66
C ILE A 14 1.46 -9.36 14.25
N ILE A 15 2.70 -8.89 14.07
CA ILE A 15 3.21 -8.49 12.75
C ILE A 15 3.19 -9.69 11.80
N PHE A 16 3.63 -10.85 12.26
CA PHE A 16 3.61 -12.08 11.48
C PHE A 16 2.18 -12.45 11.05
N ALA A 17 1.23 -12.49 11.99
CA ALA A 17 -0.16 -12.81 11.69
C ALA A 17 -0.79 -11.81 10.70
N ALA A 18 -0.51 -10.50 10.85
CA ALA A 18 -0.97 -9.47 9.93
C ALA A 18 -0.39 -9.65 8.51
N LYS A 19 0.88 -10.05 8.41
CA LYS A 19 1.52 -10.35 7.12
C LYS A 19 0.94 -11.62 6.49
N MET A 20 0.68 -12.66 7.27
CA MET A 20 0.01 -13.87 6.78
C MET A 20 -1.40 -13.57 6.27
N LEU A 21 -2.16 -12.75 6.99
CA LEU A 21 -3.47 -12.28 6.53
C LEU A 21 -3.36 -11.52 5.21
N SER A 22 -2.38 -10.60 5.09
CA SER A 22 -2.15 -9.84 3.86
C SER A 22 -1.85 -10.74 2.66
N VAL A 23 -1.03 -11.78 2.85
CA VAL A 23 -0.74 -12.78 1.82
C VAL A 23 -2.00 -13.54 1.42
N ALA A 24 -2.76 -14.04 2.40
CA ALA A 24 -3.99 -14.77 2.14
C ALA A 24 -5.00 -13.92 1.35
N THR A 25 -5.23 -12.66 1.76
CA THR A 25 -6.12 -11.74 1.04
C THR A 25 -5.61 -11.40 -0.35
N GLY A 26 -4.29 -11.27 -0.53
CA GLY A 26 -3.68 -11.02 -1.84
C GLY A 26 -3.88 -12.19 -2.80
N LEU A 27 -3.72 -13.42 -2.32
CA LEU A 27 -3.96 -14.63 -3.13
C LEU A 27 -5.44 -14.78 -3.48
N LEU A 28 -6.34 -14.55 -2.53
CA LEU A 28 -7.79 -14.59 -2.78
C LEU A 28 -8.18 -13.54 -3.83
N PHE A 29 -7.65 -12.33 -3.72
CA PHE A 29 -7.88 -11.27 -4.70
C PHE A 29 -7.36 -11.64 -6.09
N GLN A 30 -6.15 -12.21 -6.19
CA GLN A 30 -5.61 -12.67 -7.48
C GLN A 30 -6.48 -13.75 -8.11
N LEU A 31 -6.98 -14.70 -7.31
CA LEU A 31 -7.92 -15.73 -7.79
C LEU A 31 -9.25 -15.15 -8.22
N MET A 32 -9.76 -14.13 -7.53
CA MET A 32 -10.97 -13.41 -7.92
C MET A 32 -10.79 -12.78 -9.30
N ILE A 33 -9.73 -11.98 -9.48
CA ILE A 33 -9.42 -11.33 -10.76
C ILE A 33 -9.29 -12.36 -11.88
N ALA A 34 -8.48 -13.41 -11.68
CA ALA A 34 -8.27 -14.45 -12.69
C ALA A 34 -9.56 -15.18 -13.11
N ARG A 35 -10.57 -15.24 -12.24
CA ARG A 35 -11.86 -15.87 -12.53
C ARG A 35 -12.91 -14.90 -13.06
N SER A 36 -12.78 -13.61 -12.76
CA SER A 36 -13.77 -12.58 -13.14
C SER A 36 -13.45 -11.87 -14.45
N THR A 37 -12.21 -11.95 -14.94
CA THR A 37 -11.78 -11.23 -16.15
C THR A 37 -11.57 -12.16 -17.33
N THR A 38 -11.78 -11.65 -18.54
CA THR A 38 -11.34 -12.31 -19.78
C THR A 38 -9.81 -12.31 -19.88
N LYS A 39 -9.25 -13.09 -20.83
CA LYS A 39 -7.80 -13.14 -21.05
C LYS A 39 -7.20 -11.77 -21.37
N SER A 40 -7.89 -10.95 -22.16
CA SER A 40 -7.43 -9.60 -22.53
C SER A 40 -7.43 -8.65 -21.35
N GLU A 41 -8.50 -8.66 -20.55
CA GLU A 41 -8.61 -7.82 -19.35
C GLU A 41 -7.61 -8.23 -18.26
N TYR A 42 -7.33 -9.54 -18.16
CA TYR A 42 -6.32 -10.05 -17.25
C TYR A 42 -4.92 -9.56 -17.63
N ASP A 43 -4.57 -9.54 -18.91
CA ASP A 43 -3.28 -9.03 -19.38
C ASP A 43 -3.14 -7.53 -19.10
N LEU A 44 -4.19 -6.76 -19.39
CA LEU A 44 -4.26 -5.33 -19.09
C LEU A 44 -4.10 -5.06 -17.58
N TRP A 45 -4.70 -5.89 -16.72
CA TRP A 45 -4.52 -5.80 -15.27
C TRP A 45 -3.04 -5.93 -14.84
N PHE A 46 -2.27 -6.82 -15.45
CA PHE A 46 -0.83 -6.95 -15.15
C PHE A 46 -0.05 -5.72 -15.62
N ASN A 47 -0.31 -5.23 -16.82
CA ASN A 47 0.31 -4.01 -17.36
C ASN A 47 0.07 -2.79 -16.46
N LEU A 48 -1.15 -2.67 -15.90
CA LEU A 48 -1.47 -1.64 -14.91
C LEU A 48 -0.65 -1.78 -13.62
N ASN A 49 -0.48 -3.01 -13.12
CA ASN A 49 0.26 -3.28 -11.89
C ASN A 49 1.77 -3.06 -12.04
N ASP A 50 2.34 -3.35 -13.21
CA ASP A 50 3.76 -3.08 -13.49
C ASP A 50 4.06 -1.58 -13.37
N ILE A 51 3.16 -0.73 -13.86
CA ILE A 51 3.28 0.73 -13.75
C ILE A 51 3.00 1.19 -12.31
N LEU A 52 2.05 0.56 -11.60
CA LEU A 52 1.64 0.94 -10.24
C LEU A 52 2.80 0.93 -9.24
N ALA A 53 3.78 0.04 -9.41
CA ALA A 53 4.95 -0.04 -8.54
C ALA A 53 5.74 1.27 -8.49
N TYR A 54 5.83 2.01 -9.61
CA TYR A 54 6.54 3.30 -9.68
C TYR A 54 5.81 4.41 -8.93
N PHE A 55 4.49 4.41 -8.94
CA PHE A 55 3.66 5.40 -8.22
C PHE A 55 3.57 5.11 -6.72
N THR A 56 3.80 3.87 -6.32
CA THR A 56 3.75 3.42 -4.91
C THR A 56 5.13 3.32 -4.25
N LEU A 57 6.22 3.63 -4.97
CA LEU A 57 7.60 3.56 -4.48
C LEU A 57 7.80 4.28 -3.13
N LEU A 58 7.15 5.43 -2.94
CA LEU A 58 7.27 6.25 -1.74
C LEU A 58 6.11 6.04 -0.75
N ALA A 59 5.24 5.03 -0.94
CA ALA A 59 4.06 4.81 -0.11
C ALA A 59 4.40 4.56 1.37
N THR A 60 5.59 4.04 1.67
CA THR A 60 6.03 3.78 3.05
C THR A 60 6.74 4.98 3.70
N ALA A 61 7.02 6.05 2.95
CA ALA A 61 7.79 7.18 3.44
C ALA A 61 7.10 7.90 4.61
N ILE A 62 5.81 8.23 4.47
CA ILE A 62 5.04 8.90 5.54
C ILE A 62 4.83 7.97 6.75
N PRO A 63 4.33 6.72 6.59
CA PRO A 63 4.17 5.80 7.71
C PRO A 63 5.46 5.57 8.52
N PHE A 64 6.62 5.50 7.84
CA PHE A 64 7.92 5.35 8.50
C PHE A 64 8.20 6.49 9.49
N TRP A 65 8.04 7.75 9.07
CA TRP A 65 8.27 8.90 9.92
C TRP A 65 7.17 9.08 10.98
N THR A 66 5.92 8.78 10.64
CA THR A 66 4.80 8.80 11.60
C THR A 66 5.08 7.87 12.77
N MET A 67 5.46 6.61 12.51
CA MET A 67 5.78 5.66 13.59
C MET A 67 6.93 6.15 14.47
N ARG A 68 7.95 6.80 13.89
CA ARG A 68 9.06 7.40 14.64
C ARG A 68 8.62 8.55 15.53
N PHE A 69 7.70 9.40 15.08
CA PHE A 69 7.17 10.49 15.88
C PHE A 69 6.23 10.01 16.99
N VAL A 70 5.43 8.98 16.71
CA VAL A 70 4.58 8.31 17.71
C VAL A 70 5.44 7.69 18.82
N ALA A 71 6.52 6.99 18.46
CA ALA A 71 7.45 6.41 19.42
C ALA A 71 8.20 7.48 20.27
N ARG A 72 8.21 8.73 19.82
CA ARG A 72 8.79 9.88 20.53
C ARG A 72 7.72 10.72 21.25
N GLU A 73 6.52 10.19 21.41
CA GLU A 73 5.40 10.81 22.12
C GLU A 73 5.06 12.21 21.59
N LYS A 74 5.23 12.43 20.27
CA LYS A 74 4.83 13.69 19.63
C LYS A 74 3.31 13.75 19.49
N GLU A 75 2.71 14.73 20.17
CA GLU A 75 1.27 14.97 20.11
C GLU A 75 0.79 15.18 18.67
N GLY A 76 -0.37 14.61 18.35
CA GLY A 76 -0.98 14.71 17.02
C GLY A 76 -0.29 13.91 15.91
N ALA A 77 0.86 13.26 16.17
CA ALA A 77 1.62 12.54 15.13
C ALA A 77 0.78 11.48 14.40
N VAL A 78 -0.07 10.73 15.12
CA VAL A 78 -0.97 9.72 14.52
C VAL A 78 -1.96 10.38 13.56
N LYS A 79 -2.70 11.40 14.02
CA LYS A 79 -3.75 12.06 13.25
C LYS A 79 -3.17 12.74 12.01
N THR A 80 -2.08 13.49 12.17
CA THR A 80 -1.38 14.17 11.08
C THR A 80 -0.80 13.16 10.10
N GLY A 81 -0.19 12.07 10.58
CA GLY A 81 0.37 11.03 9.72
C GLY A 81 -0.69 10.36 8.84
N ILE A 82 -1.85 10.01 9.40
CA ILE A 82 -2.96 9.42 8.65
C ILE A 82 -3.50 10.39 7.60
N ILE A 83 -3.79 11.64 8.00
CA ILE A 83 -4.35 12.65 7.10
C ILE A 83 -3.36 12.97 5.97
N ALA A 84 -2.08 13.21 6.30
CA ALA A 84 -1.06 13.50 5.31
C ALA A 84 -0.87 12.34 4.32
N ASN A 85 -0.81 11.10 4.83
CA ASN A 85 -0.69 9.92 3.99
C ASN A 85 -1.90 9.77 3.05
N LEU A 86 -3.12 10.00 3.55
CA LEU A 86 -4.34 9.92 2.76
C LEU A 86 -4.36 10.98 1.66
N LEU A 87 -4.01 12.23 1.97
CA LEU A 87 -3.98 13.33 0.99
C LEU A 87 -2.94 13.05 -0.12
N ILE A 88 -1.72 12.67 0.27
CA ILE A 88 -0.66 12.34 -0.70
C ILE A 88 -1.08 11.14 -1.56
N SER A 89 -1.67 10.11 -0.95
CA SER A 89 -2.15 8.94 -1.67
C SER A 89 -3.27 9.29 -2.65
N ALA A 90 -4.21 10.16 -2.26
CA ALA A 90 -5.28 10.61 -3.14
C ALA A 90 -4.74 11.36 -4.37
N ILE A 91 -3.75 12.25 -4.15
CA ILE A 91 -3.08 12.97 -5.24
C ILE A 91 -2.32 12.00 -6.14
N ALA A 92 -1.54 11.08 -5.56
CA ALA A 92 -0.79 10.07 -6.32
C ALA A 92 -1.72 9.18 -7.17
N THR A 93 -2.87 8.77 -6.61
CA THR A 93 -3.90 8.01 -7.34
C THR A 93 -4.49 8.82 -8.50
N ALA A 94 -4.80 10.10 -8.29
CA ALA A 94 -5.32 10.96 -9.36
C ALA A 94 -4.31 11.12 -10.50
N ILE A 95 -3.02 11.30 -10.17
CA ILE A 95 -1.93 11.37 -11.15
C ILE A 95 -1.78 10.02 -11.88
N TYR A 96 -1.79 8.90 -11.15
CA TYR A 96 -1.71 7.56 -11.74
C TYR A 96 -2.82 7.33 -12.76
N ILE A 97 -4.09 7.52 -12.38
CA ILE A 97 -5.24 7.32 -13.27
C ILE A 97 -5.13 8.22 -14.51
N SER A 98 -4.62 9.45 -14.36
CA SER A 98 -4.48 10.39 -15.47
C SER A 98 -3.34 10.02 -16.43
N LEU A 99 -2.21 9.50 -15.93
CA LEU A 99 -1.01 9.23 -16.73
C LEU A 99 -0.96 7.82 -17.31
N VAL A 100 -1.61 6.84 -16.68
CA VAL A 100 -1.57 5.44 -17.10
C VAL A 100 -1.96 5.21 -18.56
N PRO A 101 -3.05 5.79 -19.10
CA PRO A 101 -3.41 5.61 -20.51
C PRO A 101 -2.34 6.15 -21.47
N PHE A 102 -1.66 7.24 -21.08
CA PHE A 102 -0.60 7.84 -21.88
C PHE A 102 0.67 6.98 -21.87
N ILE A 103 1.05 6.45 -20.70
CA ILE A 103 2.23 5.60 -20.54
C ILE A 103 2.05 4.29 -21.30
N THR A 104 0.91 3.61 -21.12
CA THR A 104 0.59 2.33 -21.78
C THR A 104 0.58 2.47 -23.31
N SER A 105 -0.07 3.52 -23.83
CA SER A 105 -0.04 3.86 -25.26
C SER A 105 1.37 4.10 -25.79
N SER A 106 2.19 4.87 -25.07
CA SER A 106 3.58 5.17 -25.48
C SER A 106 4.48 3.93 -25.53
N LEU A 107 4.16 2.92 -24.72
CA LEU A 107 4.89 1.66 -24.66
C LEU A 107 4.35 0.60 -25.63
N ASN A 108 3.29 0.90 -26.41
CA ASN A 108 2.54 -0.05 -27.24
C ASN A 108 2.05 -1.28 -26.46
N ILE A 109 1.62 -1.06 -25.22
CA ILE A 109 1.07 -2.08 -24.34
C ILE A 109 -0.44 -1.85 -24.27
N SER A 110 -1.23 -2.73 -24.91
CA SER A 110 -2.71 -2.67 -24.94
C SER A 110 -3.33 -3.84 -24.20
#